data_AF-R7HJY8-F1
#
_entry.id   AF-R7HJY8-F1
#
_cell.length_a   1.000
_cell.length_b   1.000
_cell.length_c   1.000
_cell.angle_alpha   90.00
_cell.angle_beta   90.00
_cell.angle_gamma   90.00
#
_symmetry.space_group_name_H-M   'P 1'
#
loop_
_entity.id
_entity.type
_entity.pdbx_description
1 polymer ?
#
loop_
_entity_poly.entity_id
_entity_poly.type
_entity_poly.pdbx_seq_one_letter_code
_entity_poly.pdbx_strand_id
1 'polypeptide(L)' 'MNEIIKIKISEIDDFKNHPYKVELGDELNDLVESIKLNGLLVPIVVRRKENDRYELLSGHRREKTI' A
#
# COMPACT_ATOMS: atom_id res chain seq x y z
N MET A 1 18.81 6.72 -5.98
CA MET A 1 18.00 7.88 -5.55
C MET A 1 16.63 7.34 -5.18
N ASN A 2 16.10 7.74 -4.03
CA ASN A 2 14.74 7.37 -3.63
C ASN A 2 13.85 8.58 -3.97
N GLU A 3 12.82 8.37 -4.78
CA GLU A 3 11.87 9.41 -5.20
C GLU A 3 10.46 9.04 -4.75
N ILE A 4 9.66 10.05 -4.38
CA ILE A 4 8.24 9.89 -4.06
C ILE A 4 7.45 10.25 -5.32
N ILE A 5 6.77 9.27 -5.89
CA ILE A 5 5.95 9.43 -7.10
C ILE A 5 4.49 9.12 -6.81
N LYS A 6 3.59 9.78 -7.55
CA LYS A 6 2.17 9.43 -7.56
C LYS A 6 1.93 8.37 -8.63
N ILE A 7 1.46 7.21 -8.22
CA ILE A 7 1.11 6.07 -9.07
C ILE A 7 -0.36 5.72 -8.85
N LYS A 8 -1.03 5.15 -9.86
CA LYS A 8 -2.40 4.66 -9.67
C LYS A 8 -2.34 3.34 -8.90
N ILE A 9 -3.26 3.15 -7.96
CA ILE A 9 -3.36 1.90 -7.19
C ILE A 9 -3.59 0.70 -8.13
N SER A 10 -4.35 0.88 -9.23
CA SER A 10 -4.59 -0.14 -10.25
C SER A 10 -3.32 -0.63 -10.99
N GLU A 11 -2.22 0.12 -10.90
CA GLU A 11 -0.92 -0.21 -11.49
C GLU A 11 -0.03 -0.99 -10.50
N ILE A 12 -0.49 -1.19 -9.26
CA ILE A 12 0.21 -1.94 -8.21
C ILE A 12 -0.29 -3.39 -8.23
N ASP A 13 0.64 -4.32 -8.34
CA ASP A 13 0.44 -5.75 -8.19
C ASP A 13 0.66 -6.15 -6.73
N ASP A 14 -0.24 -6.98 -6.22
CA ASP A 14 -0.09 -7.65 -4.94
C ASP A 14 1.08 -8.65 -4.95
N PHE A 15 1.80 -8.69 -3.83
CA PHE A 15 2.81 -9.70 -3.61
C PHE A 15 2.15 -11.05 -3.27
N LYS A 16 2.15 -11.98 -4.23
CA LYS A 16 1.43 -13.26 -4.17
C LYS A 16 1.76 -14.17 -2.97
N ASN A 17 2.88 -13.97 -2.29
CA ASN A 17 3.38 -14.86 -1.23
C ASN A 17 3.46 -14.15 0.13
N HIS A 18 2.39 -13.44 0.51
CA HIS A 18 2.39 -12.74 1.79
C HIS A 18 2.00 -13.69 2.94
N PRO A 19 2.90 -13.96 3.92
CA PRO A 19 2.60 -14.85 5.06
C PRO A 19 1.69 -14.19 6.11
N TYR A 20 1.47 -12.87 6.02
CA TYR A 20 0.59 -12.14 6.93
C TYR A 20 -0.85 -12.16 6.43
N LYS A 21 -1.75 -12.72 7.24
CA LYS A 21 -3.18 -12.49 7.11
C LYS A 21 -3.48 -11.09 7.61
N VAL A 22 -4.07 -10.25 6.76
CA VAL A 22 -4.65 -8.98 7.23
C VAL A 22 -5.88 -9.36 8.06
N GLU A 23 -5.74 -9.31 9.37
CA GLU A 23 -6.89 -9.41 10.26
C GLU A 23 -7.73 -8.15 10.06
N LEU A 24 -8.91 -8.35 9.47
CA LEU A 24 -9.96 -7.35 9.33
C LEU A 24 -10.58 -7.11 10.72
N GLY A 25 -9.82 -6.47 11.60
CA GLY A 25 -10.24 -6.07 12.94
C GLY A 25 -10.30 -4.55 13.08
N ASP A 26 -10.57 -4.09 14.29
CA ASP A 26 -10.72 -2.66 14.62
C ASP A 26 -9.49 -1.83 14.24
N GLU A 27 -8.28 -2.41 14.28
CA GLU A 27 -7.05 -1.74 13.85
C GLU A 27 -7.05 -1.30 12.38
N LEU A 28 -7.74 -2.03 11.49
CA LEU A 28 -7.86 -1.60 10.09
C LEU A 28 -8.77 -0.38 10.01
N ASN A 29 -9.87 -0.36 10.77
CA ASN A 29 -10.79 0.77 10.79
C ASN A 29 -10.11 2.03 11.33
N ASP A 30 -9.34 1.93 12.40
CA ASP A 30 -8.54 3.04 12.93
C ASP A 30 -7.56 3.58 11.87
N LEU A 31 -6.95 2.68 11.08
CA LEU A 31 -6.08 3.07 9.98
C LEU A 31 -6.86 3.78 8.86
N VAL A 32 -8.05 3.29 8.49
CA VAL A 32 -8.94 3.96 7.52
C VAL A 32 -9.26 5.38 7.99
N GLU A 33 -9.71 5.53 9.24
CA GLU A 33 -10.10 6.83 9.80
C GLU A 33 -8.90 7.79 9.88
N SER A 34 -7.75 7.30 10.31
CA SER A 34 -6.51 8.09 10.34
C SER A 34 -6.12 8.59 8.95
N ILE A 35 -6.20 7.73 7.92
CA ILE A 35 -5.89 8.10 6.53
C ILE A 35 -6.92 9.11 6.00
N LYS A 36 -8.21 8.97 6.34
CA LYS A 36 -9.24 9.94 5.95
C LYS A 36 -9.01 11.31 6.58
N LEU A 37 -8.60 11.35 7.85
CA LEU A 37 -8.39 12.60 8.59
C LEU A 37 -7.08 13.31 8.22
N ASN A 38 -5.99 12.55 8.08
CA ASN A 38 -4.63 13.11 7.97
C ASN A 38 -3.99 12.87 6.59
N GLY A 39 -4.63 12.10 5.72
CA GLY A 39 -4.02 11.59 4.49
C GLY A 39 -2.99 10.48 4.78
N LEU A 40 -2.28 10.08 3.72
CA LEU A 40 -1.24 9.06 3.82
C LEU A 40 0.06 9.67 4.38
N LEU A 41 0.29 9.51 5.68
CA LEU A 41 1.47 10.08 6.38
C LEU A 41 2.80 9.44 5.95
N VAL A 42 2.78 8.15 5.59
CA VAL A 42 3.97 7.39 5.19
C VAL A 42 3.72 6.74 3.83
N PRO A 43 4.56 7.02 2.82
CA PRO A 43 4.38 6.46 1.49
C PRO A 43 4.50 4.93 1.48
N ILE A 44 3.87 4.33 0.48
CA ILE A 44 3.98 2.90 0.19
C ILE A 44 5.30 2.65 -0.55
N VAL A 45 5.99 1.56 -0.20
CA VAL A 45 7.23 1.16 -0.88
C VAL A 45 6.88 0.14 -1.96
N VAL A 46 7.17 0.51 -3.20
CA VAL A 46 6.96 -0.33 -4.38
C VAL A 46 8.26 -0.55 -5.15
N ARG A 47 8.30 -1.63 -5.93
CA ARG A 47 9.34 -1.88 -6.93
C ARG A 47 8.74 -1.79 -8.33
N ARG A 48 9.35 -1.00 -9.22
CA ARG A 48 8.94 -0.97 -10.63
C ARG A 48 9.33 -2.28 -11.32
N LYS A 49 8.38 -2.87 -12.06
CA LYS A 49 8.56 -4.07 -12.89
C LYS A 49 8.83 -3.66 -14.33
N GLU A 50 9.31 -4.62 -15.13
CA GLU A 50 9.64 -4.41 -16.55
C GLU A 50 8.42 -4.10 -17.44
N ASN A 51 7.21 -4.34 -16.95
CA ASN A 51 5.94 -4.12 -17.67
C ASN A 51 5.23 -2.82 -17.28
N ASP A 52 5.96 -1.82 -16.79
CA ASP A 52 5.43 -0.54 -16.25
C ASP A 52 4.43 -0.69 -15.09
N ARG A 53 4.37 -1.88 -14.47
CA ARG A 53 3.62 -2.10 -13.23
C ARG A 53 4.52 -1.94 -12.02
N TYR A 54 3.91 -1.79 -10.87
CA TYR A 54 4.58 -1.68 -9.58
C TYR A 54 4.27 -2.93 -8.76
N GLU A 55 5.24 -3.47 -8.04
CA GLU A 55 5.01 -4.53 -7.07
C GLU A 55 5.08 -3.96 -5.67
N LEU A 56 4.08 -4.26 -4.85
CA LEU A 56 4.04 -3.82 -3.46
C LEU A 56 5.09 -4.59 -2.63
N LEU A 57 6.09 -3.88 -2.10
CA LEU A 57 7.12 -4.45 -1.22
C LEU A 57 6.78 -4.26 0.26
N SER A 58 6.21 -3.11 0.62
CA SER A 58 5.81 -2.79 1.99
C SER A 58 4.67 -1.78 2.01
N GLY A 59 3.68 -2.04 2.87
CA GLY A 59 2.47 -1.20 2.97
C GLY A 59 1.16 -1.91 2.62
N HIS A 60 1.11 -3.24 2.59
CA HIS A 60 -0.10 -4.04 2.30
C HIS A 60 -1.34 -3.64 3.11
N ARG A 61 -1.19 -3.29 4.40
CA ARG A 61 -2.33 -2.83 5.21
C ARG A 61 -2.88 -1.49 4.71
N ARG A 62 -1.99 -0.59 4.27
CA ARG A 62 -2.32 0.75 3.76
C ARG A 62 -2.92 0.67 2.37
N GLU A 63 -2.38 -0.16 1.48
CA GLU A 63 -2.94 -0.36 0.14
C GLU A 63 -4.41 -0.82 0.19
N LYS A 64 -4.76 -1.73 1.12
CA LYS A 64 -6.16 -2.11 1.35
C LYS A 64 -7.08 -0.99 1.86
N THR A 65 -6.54 0.12 2.33
CA THR A 65 -7.30 1.20 2.97
C THR A 65 -7.59 2.40 2.07
N ILE A 66 -6.92 2.50 0.91
CA ILE A 66 -6.95 3.67 0.01
C ILE A 66 -7.72 3.40 -1.27
#